data_AF-A0AAU2HLZ5-F1
#
_entry.id   AF-A0AAU2HLZ5-F1
#
_cell.length_a   1.000
_cell.length_b   1.000
_cell.length_c   1.000
_cell.angle_alpha   90.00
_cell.angle_beta   90.00
_cell.angle_gamma   90.00
#
_symmetry.space_group_name_H-M   'P 1'
#
loop_
_entity.id
_entity.type
_entity.pdbx_description
1 polymer ?
#
loop_
_entity_poly.entity_id
_entity_poly.type
_entity_poly.pdbx_seq_one_letter_code
_entity_poly.pdbx_strand_id
1 'polypeptide(L)' 'MTAVMLEISPRPPAPEEPEGVVLLDDLEVLTEGAVPGCNDDNPYR' A
#
# COMPACT_ATOMS: atom_id res chain seq x y z
N MET A 1 46.45 11.86 -4.92
CA MET A 1 45.27 11.31 -4.25
C MET A 1 44.37 12.47 -3.89
N THR A 2 43.09 12.44 -4.28
CA THR A 2 42.12 13.53 -4.06
C THR A 2 41.11 13.08 -3.00
N ALA A 3 40.86 13.94 -2.01
CA ALA A 3 39.87 13.70 -0.97
C ALA A 3 38.55 14.40 -1.34
N VAL A 4 37.42 13.75 -1.03
CA VAL A 4 36.07 14.28 -1.22
C VAL A 4 35.37 14.25 0.12
N MET A 5 34.76 15.36 0.52
CA MET A 5 33.94 15.44 1.73
C MET A 5 32.59 14.80 1.48
N LEU A 6 32.16 13.95 2.40
CA LEU A 6 30.85 13.30 2.39
C LEU A 6 30.15 13.63 3.72
N GLU A 7 28.95 14.18 3.61
CA GLU A 7 28.06 14.38 4.75
C GLU A 7 27.16 13.15 4.88
N ILE A 8 27.21 12.47 6.02
CA ILE A 8 26.36 11.31 6.32
C ILE A 8 25.26 11.78 7.28
N SER A 9 24.06 11.94 6.75
CA SER A 9 22.88 12.23 7.57
C SER A 9 22.29 10.94 8.15
N PRO A 10 21.76 10.98 9.39
CA PRO A 10 21.03 9.84 9.95
C PRO A 10 19.76 9.55 9.12
N ARG A 11 19.43 8.27 8.99
CA ARG A 11 18.19 7.85 8.35
C ARG A 11 17.01 8.37 9.19
N PRO A 12 15.99 9.00 8.57
CA PRO A 12 14.78 9.38 9.30
C PRO A 12 14.09 8.14 9.89
N PRO A 13 13.38 8.28 11.02
CA PRO A 13 12.62 7.18 11.59
C PRO A 13 11.61 6.65 10.56
N ALA A 14 11.41 5.34 10.54
CA ALA A 14 10.32 4.76 9.76
C ALA A 14 8.99 5.28 10.33
N PRO A 15 7.99 5.55 9.48
CA PRO A 15 6.64 5.82 9.96
C PRO A 15 6.13 4.62 10.78
N GLU A 16 5.30 4.90 11.78
CA GLU A 16 4.62 3.84 12.53
C GLU A 16 3.75 3.01 11.57
N GLU A 17 3.84 1.69 11.67
CA GLU A 17 2.94 0.82 10.92
C GLU A 17 1.51 1.03 11.44
N PRO A 18 0.51 1.19 10.55
CA PRO A 18 -0.86 1.35 10.99
C PRO A 18 -1.30 0.12 11.80
N GLU A 19 -1.88 0.35 12.98
CA GLU A 19 -2.57 -0.71 13.70
C GLU A 19 -3.72 -1.23 12.82
N GLY A 20 -3.61 -2.48 12.35
CA GLY A 20 -4.65 -3.13 11.55
C GLY A 20 -4.36 -3.31 10.07
N VAL A 21 -3.11 -3.24 9.61
CA VAL A 21 -2.77 -3.69 8.24
C VAL A 21 -2.91 -5.20 8.14
N VAL A 22 -3.90 -5.67 7.37
CA VAL A 22 -4.04 -7.07 6.98
C VAL A 22 -3.43 -7.24 5.60
N LEU A 23 -2.33 -7.99 5.53
CA LEU A 23 -1.78 -8.42 4.24
C LEU A 23 -2.66 -9.54 3.71
N LEU A 24 -3.23 -9.32 2.54
CA LEU A 24 -4.06 -10.30 1.86
C LEU A 24 -3.17 -11.14 0.93
N ASP A 25 -3.26 -12.46 1.07
CA ASP A 25 -2.54 -13.40 0.19
C ASP A 25 -3.14 -13.43 -1.22
N ASP A 26 -4.43 -13.14 -1.35
CA ASP A 26 -5.21 -13.26 -2.59
C ASP A 26 -6.41 -12.28 -2.58
N LEU A 27 -6.58 -11.49 -3.64
CA LEU A 27 -7.67 -10.50 -3.77
C LEU A 27 -8.98 -11.17 -4.19
N GLU A 28 -8.90 -12.27 -4.92
CA GLU A 28 -10.02 -13.08 -5.36
C GLU A 28 -10.69 -13.74 -4.15
N VAL A 29 -9.91 -14.17 -3.14
CA VAL A 29 -10.47 -14.67 -1.87
C VAL A 29 -11.20 -13.58 -1.09
N LEU A 30 -10.69 -12.34 -1.09
CA LEU A 30 -11.38 -11.21 -0.45
C LEU A 30 -12.73 -10.91 -1.13
N THR A 31 -12.81 -11.15 -2.43
CA THR A 31 -13.96 -10.77 -3.26
C THR A 31 -14.89 -11.95 -3.56
N GLU A 32 -14.58 -13.15 -3.07
CA GLU A 32 -15.43 -14.33 -3.23
C GLU A 32 -16.76 -14.14 -2.50
N GLY A 33 -17.86 -14.20 -3.25
CA GLY A 33 -19.21 -13.94 -2.72
C GLY A 33 -19.58 -12.44 -2.60
N ALA A 34 -18.64 -11.52 -2.83
CA ALA A 34 -18.97 -10.14 -3.12
C ALA A 34 -19.55 -10.09 -4.54
N VAL A 35 -20.88 -10.20 -4.67
CA VAL A 35 -21.56 -9.92 -5.94
C VAL A 35 -21.48 -8.41 -6.12
N PRO A 36 -20.67 -7.88 -7.04
CA PRO A 36 -20.73 -6.46 -7.28
C PRO A 36 -22.10 -6.19 -7.90
N GLY A 37 -22.81 -5.19 -7.41
CA GLY A 37 -23.89 -4.53 -8.13
C GLY A 37 -23.36 -3.84 -9.39
N CYS A 38 -22.64 -4.60 -10.22
CA CYS A 38 -21.75 -4.13 -11.29
C CYS A 38 -22.52 -3.78 -12.57
N ASN A 39 -23.85 -3.84 -12.55
CA ASN A 39 -24.66 -3.67 -13.74
C ASN A 39 -25.79 -2.65 -13.55
N ASP A 40 -26.51 -2.69 -12.42
CA ASP A 40 -27.74 -1.91 -12.25
C ASP A 40 -27.58 -0.66 -11.36
N ASP A 41 -26.52 -0.57 -10.54
CA ASP A 41 -26.24 0.59 -9.65
C ASP A 41 -25.10 1.48 -10.15
N ASN A 42 -24.67 1.34 -11.42
CA ASN A 42 -23.66 2.21 -12.00
C ASN A 42 -24.32 3.46 -12.63
N PRO A 43 -24.27 4.65 -12.00
CA PRO A 43 -24.92 5.86 -12.51
C PRO A 43 -24.20 6.49 -13.71
N TYR A 44 -23.11 5.87 -14.19
CA TYR A 44 -22.27 6.38 -15.27
C TYR A 44 -22.33 5.54 -16.55
N ARG A 45 -23.36 4.70 -16.72
CA ARG A 45 -23.55 3.92 -17.94
C ARG A 45 -24.35 4.65 -19.01
#